data_AF-A0A965B4Y4-F1
#
_entry.id   AF-A0A965B4Y4-F1
#
_cell.length_a   1.000
_cell.length_b   1.000
_cell.length_c   1.000
_cell.angle_alpha   90.00
_cell.angle_beta   90.00
_cell.angle_gamma   90.00
#
_symmetry.space_group_name_H-M   'P 1'
#
loop_
_entity.id
_entity.type
_entity.pdbx_description
1 polymer ?
#
loop_
_entity_poly.entity_id
_entity_poly.type
_entity_poly.pdbx_seq_one_letter_code
_entity_poly.pdbx_strand_id
1 'polypeptide(L)'
;VAAAPETQAAATPWLPISRAVALDGTADWVPPVWRDMDTTLAAAPLGEAHTAMVLGRPGGPEFRPSEVARLGHLAGIVATILG
;
A
#
# COMPACT_ATOMS: atom_id res chain seq x y z
N VAL A 1 -0.37 18.97 -5.48
CA VAL A 1 -1.71 18.47 -5.87
C VAL A 1 -1.82 17.07 -5.27
N ALA A 2 -2.87 16.80 -4.50
CA ALA A 2 -2.93 15.69 -3.54
C ALA A 2 -2.52 14.34 -4.17
N ALA A 3 -1.41 13.77 -3.68
CA ALA A 3 -0.92 12.44 -4.09
C ALA A 3 -1.46 11.32 -3.19
N ALA A 4 -2.25 11.67 -2.17
CA ALA A 4 -2.94 10.71 -1.32
C ALA A 4 -4.25 10.30 -2.01
N PRO A 5 -4.56 9.00 -2.10
CA PRO A 5 -5.84 8.57 -2.62
C PRO A 5 -6.99 9.10 -1.77
N GLU A 6 -7.91 9.84 -2.38
CA GLU A 6 -9.06 10.44 -1.68
C GLU A 6 -10.21 9.44 -1.46
N THR A 7 -10.10 8.26 -2.08
CA THR A 7 -11.06 7.16 -1.96
C THR A 7 -10.62 6.21 -0.85
N GLN A 8 -11.45 6.04 0.18
CA GLN A 8 -11.20 5.05 1.21
C GLN A 8 -11.43 3.63 0.68
N ALA A 9 -10.52 2.71 1.01
CA ALA A 9 -10.77 1.29 0.82
C ALA A 9 -11.95 0.86 1.71
N ALA A 10 -12.88 0.08 1.17
CA ALA A 10 -14.04 -0.39 1.92
C ALA A 10 -13.65 -1.41 3.01
N ALA A 11 -12.54 -2.11 2.82
CA ALA A 11 -11.95 -3.06 3.76
C ALA A 11 -10.44 -3.23 3.53
N THR A 12 -9.73 -3.71 4.54
CA THR A 12 -8.28 -3.98 4.49
C THR A 12 -7.99 -5.41 4.93
N PRO A 13 -8.33 -6.43 4.12
CA PRO A 13 -8.20 -7.86 4.50
C PRO A 13 -6.75 -8.33 4.65
N TRP A 14 -5.79 -7.52 4.17
CA TRP A 14 -4.35 -7.72 4.29
C TRP A 14 -3.77 -7.17 5.61
N LEU A 15 -4.61 -6.56 6.47
CA LEU A 15 -4.25 -6.26 7.85
C LEU A 15 -4.65 -7.42 8.79
N PRO A 16 -3.89 -7.69 9.87
CA PRO A 16 -2.63 -7.02 10.25
C PRO A 16 -1.49 -7.38 9.29
N ILE A 17 -0.59 -6.42 9.06
CA ILE A 17 0.56 -6.56 8.16
C ILE A 17 1.86 -6.60 8.95
N SER A 18 2.68 -7.63 8.71
CA SER A 18 3.95 -7.84 9.42
C SER A 18 5.18 -7.49 8.58
N ARG A 19 5.01 -7.32 7.26
CA ARG A 19 6.09 -7.00 6.32
C ARG A 19 5.54 -6.32 5.07
N ALA A 20 6.41 -5.63 4.34
CA ALA A 20 6.01 -5.05 3.06
C ALA A 20 5.60 -6.13 2.05
N VAL A 21 4.52 -5.89 1.31
CA VAL A 21 3.94 -6.82 0.35
C VAL A 21 3.32 -6.09 -0.84
N ALA A 22 3.37 -6.69 -2.03
CA ALA A 22 2.53 -6.28 -3.15
C ALA A 22 1.11 -6.81 -2.93
N LEU A 23 0.11 -5.97 -3.15
CA LEU A 23 -1.30 -6.34 -2.99
C LEU A 23 -1.93 -6.63 -4.36
N ASP A 24 -2.94 -7.50 -4.36
CA ASP A 24 -3.78 -7.71 -5.53
C ASP A 24 -4.65 -6.46 -5.75
N GLY A 25 -4.28 -5.68 -6.78
CA GLY A 25 -4.98 -4.46 -7.18
C GLY A 25 -6.34 -4.71 -7.83
N THR A 26 -6.68 -5.95 -8.15
CA THR A 26 -7.94 -6.33 -8.80
C THR A 26 -8.99 -6.89 -7.84
N ALA A 27 -8.60 -7.17 -6.60
CA ALA A 27 -9.46 -7.76 -5.59
C ALA A 27 -10.68 -6.88 -5.22
N ASP A 28 -11.77 -7.52 -4.77
CA ASP A 28 -13.06 -6.86 -4.52
C ASP A 28 -13.05 -5.75 -3.47
N TRP A 29 -12.08 -5.78 -2.54
CA TRP A 29 -11.91 -4.75 -1.50
C TRP A 29 -11.31 -3.45 -2.05
N VAL A 30 -10.68 -3.50 -3.23
CA VAL A 30 -10.05 -2.35 -3.88
C VAL A 30 -11.14 -1.44 -4.44
N PRO A 31 -11.09 -0.12 -4.16
CA PRO A 31 -12.04 0.84 -4.72
C PRO A 31 -12.18 0.69 -6.25
N PRO A 32 -13.42 0.68 -6.78
CA PRO A 32 -13.65 0.51 -8.22
C PRO A 32 -12.81 1.46 -9.09
N VAL A 33 -12.71 2.73 -8.69
CA VAL A 33 -11.90 3.74 -9.39
C VAL A 33 -10.42 3.36 -9.51
N TRP A 34 -9.83 2.65 -8.55
CA TRP A 34 -8.44 2.21 -8.65
C TRP A 34 -8.29 0.98 -9.55
N ARG A 35 -9.29 0.08 -9.52
CA ARG A 35 -9.36 -1.08 -10.42
C ARG A 35 -9.51 -0.65 -11.87
N ASP A 36 -10.39 0.31 -12.14
CA ASP A 36 -10.64 0.87 -13.47
C ASP A 36 -9.38 1.56 -14.05
N MET A 37 -8.52 2.10 -13.17
CA MET A 37 -7.24 2.71 -13.52
C MET A 37 -6.06 1.72 -13.56
N ASP A 38 -6.32 0.43 -13.39
CA ASP A 38 -5.32 -0.64 -13.32
C ASP A 38 -4.20 -0.30 -12.30
N THR A 39 -4.63 0.16 -11.12
CA THR A 39 -3.71 0.66 -10.08
C THR A 39 -3.04 -0.50 -9.37
N THR A 40 -1.73 -0.60 -9.55
CA THR A 40 -0.90 -1.53 -8.77
C THR A 40 -0.70 -1.02 -7.36
N LEU A 41 -0.72 -1.91 -6.37
CA LEU A 41 -0.70 -1.57 -4.95
C LEU A 41 0.44 -2.29 -4.21
N ALA A 42 1.05 -1.58 -3.27
CA ALA A 42 1.96 -2.17 -2.29
C ALA A 42 1.70 -1.56 -0.92
N ALA A 43 1.87 -2.36 0.14
CA ALA A 43 1.68 -1.93 1.52
C ALA A 43 2.88 -2.31 2.37
N ALA A 44 3.15 -1.52 3.41
CA ALA A 44 4.13 -1.83 4.45
C ALA A 44 3.63 -1.41 5.84
N PRO A 45 4.04 -2.11 6.91
CA PRO A 45 3.70 -1.73 8.28
C PRO A 45 4.26 -0.35 8.61
N LEU A 46 3.48 0.46 9.32
CA LEU A 46 3.88 1.77 9.82
C LEU A 46 3.75 1.78 11.34
N GLY A 47 4.80 1.30 12.02
CA GLY A 47 4.80 1.10 13.47
C GLY A 47 4.06 -0.18 13.84
N GLU A 48 2.86 -0.04 14.39
CA GLU A 48 2.01 -1.16 14.82
C GLU A 48 1.46 -1.96 13.63
N ALA A 49 1.21 -3.26 13.83
CA ALA A 49 0.79 -4.18 12.76
C ALA A 49 -0.59 -3.85 12.14
N HIS A 50 -1.38 -2.99 12.77
CA HIS A 50 -2.70 -2.55 12.29
C HIS A 50 -2.67 -1.20 11.56
N THR A 51 -1.48 -0.59 11.42
CA THR A 51 -1.28 0.66 10.69
C THR A 51 -0.33 0.39 9.54
N ALA A 52 -0.69 0.86 8.34
CA ALA A 52 0.11 0.62 7.15
C ALA A 52 0.23 1.86 6.27
N MET A 53 1.36 1.96 5.59
CA MET A 53 1.56 2.87 4.47
C MET A 53 1.25 2.13 3.18
N VAL A 54 0.35 2.67 2.37
CA VAL A 54 -0.06 2.09 1.08
C VAL A 54 0.42 3.01 -0.05
N LEU A 55 1.06 2.42 -1.06
CA LEU A 55 1.42 3.08 -2.31
C LEU A 55 0.57 2.53 -3.44
N GLY A 56 0.00 3.44 -4.24
CA GLY A 56 -0.69 3.13 -5.49
C GLY A 56 0.05 3.71 -6.69
N ARG A 57 0.15 2.93 -7.76
CA ARG A 57 0.70 3.36 -9.06
C ARG A 57 -0.30 3.04 -10.18
N PRO A 58 -1.02 4.05 -10.71
CA PRO A 58 -1.95 3.88 -11.83
C PRO A 58 -1.25 3.42 -13.12
N GLY A 59 -1.82 2.42 -13.79
CA GLY A 59 -1.39 1.94 -15.12
C GLY A 59 0.08 1.51 -15.24
N GLY A 60 0.78 1.36 -14.12
CA GLY A 60 2.18 0.97 -14.08
C GLY A 60 2.34 -0.55 -14.06
N PRO A 61 3.54 -1.07 -14.36
CA PRO A 61 3.81 -2.49 -14.16
C PRO A 61 3.62 -2.87 -12.69
N GLU A 62 3.61 -4.15 -12.36
CA GLU A 62 3.61 -4.59 -10.96
C GLU A 62 4.86 -4.08 -10.21
N PHE A 63 4.72 -3.87 -8.89
CA PHE A 63 5.86 -3.51 -8.05
C PHE A 63 6.87 -4.66 -8.02
N ARG A 64 8.13 -4.34 -8.35
CA ARG A 64 9.22 -5.32 -8.26
C ARG A 64 9.49 -5.68 -6.79
N PRO A 65 9.99 -6.88 -6.50
CA PRO A 65 10.36 -7.27 -5.14
C PRO A 65 11.30 -6.28 -4.43
N SER A 66 12.23 -5.65 -5.17
CA SER A 66 13.13 -4.64 -4.60
C SER A 66 12.46 -3.30 -4.28
N GLU A 67 11.38 -2.94 -4.99
CA GLU A 67 10.57 -1.75 -4.67
C GLU A 67 9.76 -2.00 -3.39
N VAL A 68 9.17 -3.19 -3.25
CA VAL A 68 8.44 -3.59 -2.03
C VAL A 68 9.39 -3.64 -0.81
N ALA A 69 10.60 -4.18 -0.97
CA ALA A 69 11.59 -4.19 0.10
C ALA A 69 12.01 -2.77 0.53
N ARG A 70 12.20 -1.86 -0.44
CA ARG A 70 12.49 -0.44 -0.15
C ARG A 70 11.34 0.26 0.56
N LEU A 71 10.10 -0.02 0.17
CA LEU A 71 8.92 0.50 0.85
C LEU A 71 8.92 0.09 2.33
N GLY A 72 9.20 -1.17 2.63
CA GLY A 72 9.32 -1.65 4.02
C GLY A 72 10.42 -0.94 4.81
N HIS A 73 11.59 -0.75 4.22
CA HIS A 73 12.69 -0.02 4.86
C HIS A 73 12.32 1.44 5.17
N LEU A 74 11.74 2.14 4.20
CA LEU A 74 11.28 3.53 4.37
C LEU A 74 10.16 3.64 5.42
N ALA A 75 9.18 2.74 5.38
CA ALA A 75 8.11 2.71 6.37
C ALA A 75 8.65 2.48 7.79
N GLY A 76 9.66 1.60 7.93
CA GLY A 76 10.36 1.38 9.20
C GLY A 76 11.06 2.63 9.72
N ILE A 77 11.74 3.40 8.85
CA ILE A 77 12.35 4.69 9.23
C ILE A 77 11.26 5.67 9.68
N VAL A 78 10.20 5.85 8.90
CA VAL A 78 9.11 6.79 9.24
C VAL A 78 8.46 6.41 10.57
N ALA A 79 8.25 5.13 10.82
CA ALA A 79 7.69 4.64 12.08
C ALA A 79 8.52 5.06 13.31
N THR A 80 9.85 5.16 13.20
CA THR A 80 10.70 5.65 14.30
C THR A 80 10.54 7.14 14.58
N ILE A 81 10.10 7.92 13.59
CA ILE A 81 9.86 9.37 13.73
C ILE A 81 8.47 9.64 14.32
N LEU A 82 7.50 8.79 14.00
CA LEU A 82 6.12 8.89 14.49
C LEU A 82 5.92 8.36 15.92
N GLY A 83 6.98 7.82 16.53
CA GLY A 83 6.99 7.26 17.89
C GLY A 83 6.52 8.24 18.96
#